data_AF-A0A379IN40-F1
#
_entry.id   AF-A0A379IN40-F1
#
_cell.length_a   1.000
_cell.length_b   1.000
_cell.length_c   1.000
_cell.angle_alpha   90.00
_cell.angle_beta   90.00
_cell.angle_gamma   90.00
#
_symmetry.space_group_name_H-M   'P 1'
#
loop_
_entity.id
_entity.type
_entity.pdbx_description
1 polymer ?
#
loop_
_entity_poly.entity_id
_entity_poly.type
_entity_poly.pdbx_seq_one_letter_code
_entity_poly.pdbx_strand_id
1 'polypeptide(L)'
;MLPADSALLSVQGAAVTDRTEAVKAYLLDLQDRICSALQAEDGQAVFAEDAWQRPAGGGGRTRVIENGALIEKGGVNFSHVFGDSLPPSASAHRPELAGRGFQALGVSLVIHPENPYVPTSHANVRFFSAEKEGEEPVWWFGGGFDLTPYYANEEDCVHWHQVAHDACAPFGAEVYPKFKAWCDRYFHLKHRGEPRGIGGLFFDDLNEWDFDTSFAFMRAIGDAYIQAYLPIVQRRKMTPFGEREREFQAFRRGRYVEFNLVFDRGTLFGLQSGGRTESILMSLPPHVRWGYDWKPEPGSEEARLTEYFLTDRDWLA
;
A
#
# COMPACT_ATOMS: atom_id res chain seq x y z
N MET A 1 23.06 1.66 22.98
CA MET A 1 24.01 0.83 22.21
C MET A 1 23.43 -0.59 22.20
N LEU A 2 22.52 -0.84 21.26
CA LEU A 2 21.88 -2.14 21.03
C LEU A 2 22.53 -2.75 19.79
N PRO A 3 22.81 -4.06 19.76
CA PRO A 3 23.62 -4.64 18.70
C PRO A 3 22.77 -4.80 17.43
N ALA A 4 23.31 -4.26 16.34
CA ALA A 4 22.92 -4.60 14.98
C ALA A 4 23.55 -5.95 14.64
N ASP A 5 22.74 -7.02 14.63
CA ASP A 5 23.08 -8.27 13.95
C ASP A 5 21.81 -8.82 13.31
N SER A 6 21.48 -8.26 12.15
CA SER A 6 20.63 -8.90 11.15
C SER A 6 21.58 -9.52 10.15
N ALA A 7 21.89 -10.81 10.34
CA ALA A 7 22.65 -11.57 9.37
C ALA A 7 21.84 -11.65 8.07
N LEU A 8 22.27 -10.90 7.06
CA LEU A 8 21.81 -11.04 5.69
C LEU A 8 22.24 -12.43 5.19
N LEU A 9 21.33 -13.40 5.21
CA LEU A 9 21.50 -14.64 4.47
C LEU A 9 21.49 -14.28 2.97
N SER A 10 22.63 -14.42 2.30
CA SER A 10 22.71 -14.27 0.84
C SER A 10 22.01 -15.45 0.18
N VAL A 11 21.11 -15.17 -0.76
CA VAL A 11 20.31 -16.17 -1.49
C VAL A 11 20.78 -16.25 -2.96
N GLN A 12 21.97 -15.72 -3.27
CA GLN A 12 22.58 -15.82 -4.59
C GLN A 12 22.81 -17.30 -4.95
N GLY A 13 22.10 -17.76 -6.00
CA GLY A 13 22.14 -19.14 -6.49
C GLY A 13 21.13 -20.12 -5.88
N ALA A 14 20.28 -19.69 -4.94
CA ALA A 14 19.23 -20.57 -4.41
C ALA A 14 18.09 -20.76 -5.42
N ALA A 15 17.40 -21.91 -5.32
CA ALA A 15 16.24 -22.19 -6.16
C ALA A 15 15.14 -21.15 -5.91
N VAL A 16 14.28 -20.90 -6.89
CA VAL A 16 13.16 -19.95 -6.75
C VAL A 16 12.26 -20.29 -5.58
N THR A 17 12.11 -21.57 -5.25
CA THR A 17 11.39 -22.02 -4.05
C THR A 17 11.98 -21.43 -2.76
N ASP A 18 13.32 -21.38 -2.64
CA ASP A 18 14.00 -20.82 -1.46
C ASP A 18 13.79 -19.30 -1.38
N ARG A 19 13.86 -18.61 -2.53
CA ARG A 19 13.57 -17.18 -2.66
C ARG A 19 12.14 -16.84 -2.24
N THR A 20 11.17 -17.61 -2.75
CA THR A 20 9.75 -17.43 -2.44
C THR A 20 9.46 -17.64 -0.96
N GLU A 21 10.02 -18.68 -0.34
CA GLU A 21 9.80 -18.93 1.09
C GLU A 21 10.44 -17.85 1.98
N ALA A 22 11.62 -17.32 1.61
CA ALA A 22 12.24 -16.20 2.31
C ALA A 22 11.36 -14.92 2.24
N VAL A 23 10.84 -14.60 1.05
CA VAL A 23 9.92 -13.47 0.86
C VAL A 23 8.63 -13.67 1.65
N LYS A 24 8.04 -14.86 1.60
CA LYS A 24 6.82 -15.22 2.33
C LYS A 24 6.98 -15.09 3.84
N ALA A 25 8.10 -15.56 4.39
CA ALA A 25 8.39 -15.44 5.81
C ALA A 25 8.44 -13.97 6.25
N TYR A 26 9.14 -13.13 5.49
CA TYR A 26 9.17 -11.69 5.74
C TYR A 26 7.76 -11.05 5.65
N LEU A 27 6.98 -11.38 4.63
CA LEU A 27 5.65 -10.79 4.43
C LEU A 27 4.66 -11.16 5.55
N LEU A 28 4.70 -12.40 6.03
CA LEU A 28 3.89 -12.83 7.18
C LEU A 28 4.28 -12.07 8.45
N ASP A 29 5.58 -11.96 8.73
CA ASP A 29 6.09 -11.19 9.87
C ASP A 29 5.73 -9.69 9.75
N LEU A 30 5.85 -9.10 8.57
CA LEU A 30 5.47 -7.71 8.31
C LEU A 30 3.99 -7.46 8.63
N GLN A 31 3.09 -8.35 8.17
CA GLN A 31 1.67 -8.27 8.51
C GLN A 31 1.45 -8.35 10.02
N ASP A 32 2.13 -9.27 10.71
CA ASP A 32 2.03 -9.44 12.16
C ASP A 32 2.49 -8.18 12.92
N ARG A 33 3.62 -7.57 12.53
CA ARG A 33 4.14 -6.34 13.12
C ARG A 33 3.23 -5.14 12.89
N ILE A 34 2.73 -4.95 11.66
CA ILE A 34 1.83 -3.83 11.34
C ILE A 34 0.53 -3.95 12.11
N CYS A 35 -0.10 -5.13 12.12
CA CYS A 35 -1.33 -5.36 12.89
C CYS A 35 -1.11 -5.07 14.38
N SER A 36 -0.01 -5.56 14.94
CA SER A 36 0.30 -5.36 16.37
C SER A 36 0.48 -3.88 16.72
N ALA A 37 1.22 -3.12 15.90
CA ALA A 37 1.45 -1.70 16.12
C ALA A 37 0.14 -0.89 16.03
N LEU A 38 -0.70 -1.16 15.03
CA LEU A 38 -1.96 -0.46 14.83
C LEU A 38 -2.99 -0.78 15.93
N GLN A 39 -3.09 -2.04 16.37
CA GLN A 39 -3.94 -2.42 17.51
C GLN A 39 -3.52 -1.75 18.80
N ALA A 40 -2.20 -1.62 19.04
CA ALA A 40 -1.69 -0.97 20.24
C ALA A 40 -2.07 0.52 20.28
N GLU A 41 -2.09 1.20 19.13
CA GLU A 41 -2.54 2.59 19.05
C GLU A 41 -4.05 2.77 19.14
N ASP A 42 -4.82 1.82 18.61
CA ASP A 42 -6.29 1.81 18.71
C ASP A 42 -6.75 1.58 20.15
N GLY A 43 -6.22 0.55 20.81
CA GLY A 43 -6.50 0.26 22.22
C GLY A 43 -7.90 -0.30 22.52
N GLN A 44 -8.77 -0.45 21.51
CA GLN A 44 -10.12 -0.99 21.68
C GLN A 44 -10.39 -2.20 20.78
N ALA A 45 -10.31 -2.04 19.46
CA ALA A 45 -10.58 -3.11 18.52
C ALA A 45 -9.31 -3.91 18.18
N VAL A 46 -9.51 -5.14 17.71
CA VAL A 46 -8.45 -6.05 17.29
C VAL A 46 -8.71 -6.54 15.86
N PHE A 47 -7.66 -6.88 15.14
CA PHE A 47 -7.78 -7.49 13.83
C PHE A 47 -8.37 -8.91 13.95
N ALA A 48 -9.51 -9.12 13.31
CA ALA A 48 -10.06 -10.44 13.07
C ALA A 48 -9.36 -11.08 11.87
N GLU A 49 -8.88 -12.30 12.03
CA GLU A 49 -8.21 -13.06 10.97
C GLU A 49 -9.19 -13.98 10.26
N ASP A 50 -9.15 -13.94 8.93
CA ASP A 50 -9.81 -14.87 8.03
C ASP A 50 -8.76 -15.52 7.11
N ALA A 51 -8.41 -16.76 7.42
CA ALA A 51 -7.51 -17.58 6.63
C ALA A 51 -8.30 -18.35 5.57
N TRP A 52 -7.84 -18.28 4.31
CA TRP A 52 -8.55 -18.85 3.18
C TRP A 52 -7.61 -19.54 2.20
N GLN A 53 -8.17 -20.46 1.42
CA GLN A 53 -7.47 -21.20 0.37
C GLN A 53 -8.13 -20.95 -0.99
N ARG A 54 -7.32 -21.00 -2.05
CA ARG A 54 -7.79 -20.86 -3.43
C ARG A 54 -7.81 -22.24 -4.10
N PRO A 55 -8.94 -22.68 -4.69
CA PRO A 55 -9.03 -23.98 -5.36
C PRO A 55 -7.96 -24.20 -6.44
N ALA A 56 -7.57 -23.14 -7.13
CA ALA A 56 -6.56 -23.17 -8.19
C ALA A 56 -5.11 -23.01 -7.70
N GLY A 57 -4.86 -23.05 -6.38
CA GLY A 57 -3.52 -22.99 -5.79
C GLY A 57 -3.29 -21.75 -4.92
N GLY A 58 -2.75 -21.98 -3.72
CA GLY A 58 -2.42 -20.95 -2.74
C GLY A 58 -3.58 -20.55 -1.83
N GLY A 59 -3.52 -19.32 -1.31
CA GLY A 59 -4.47 -18.80 -0.32
C GLY A 59 -4.02 -17.46 0.25
N GLY A 60 -4.51 -17.13 1.45
CA GLY A 60 -4.12 -15.91 2.13
C GLY A 60 -4.62 -15.82 3.57
N ARG A 61 -4.19 -14.74 4.23
CA ARG A 61 -4.54 -14.35 5.59
C ARG A 61 -5.06 -12.93 5.54
N THR A 62 -6.37 -12.78 5.49
CA THR A 62 -7.05 -11.48 5.54
C THR A 62 -7.15 -11.08 7.01
N ARG A 63 -6.73 -9.87 7.37
CA ARG A 63 -6.93 -9.34 8.72
C ARG A 63 -7.67 -8.02 8.64
N VAL A 64 -8.82 -7.93 9.31
CA VAL A 64 -9.69 -6.75 9.27
C VAL A 64 -9.95 -6.26 10.68
N ILE A 65 -9.90 -4.94 10.88
CA ILE A 65 -10.30 -4.25 12.11
C ILE A 65 -11.40 -3.26 11.75
N GLU A 66 -12.47 -3.21 12.54
CA GLU A 66 -13.62 -2.33 12.33
C GLU A 66 -14.11 -1.80 13.68
N ASN A 67 -14.68 -0.60 13.67
CA ASN A 67 -15.29 0.03 14.85
C ASN A 67 -14.32 0.13 16.06
N GLY A 68 -13.04 0.41 15.79
CA GLY A 68 -12.05 0.74 16.82
C GLY A 68 -12.19 2.16 17.34
N ALA A 69 -11.42 2.48 18.40
CA ALA A 69 -11.41 3.84 18.97
C ALA A 69 -10.63 4.84 18.11
N LEU A 70 -9.78 4.33 17.22
CA LEU A 70 -8.98 5.10 16.27
C LEU A 70 -9.27 4.66 14.85
N ILE A 71 -9.26 3.34 14.61
CA ILE A 71 -9.38 2.75 13.28
C ILE A 71 -10.85 2.40 13.06
N GLU A 72 -11.53 3.23 12.28
CA GLU A 72 -12.94 3.03 11.92
C GLU A 72 -13.09 1.78 11.04
N LYS A 73 -12.18 1.62 10.08
CA LYS A 73 -12.03 0.43 9.25
C LYS A 73 -10.59 0.29 8.78
N GLY A 74 -10.04 -0.90 8.83
CA GLY A 74 -8.73 -1.17 8.26
C GLY A 74 -8.57 -2.63 7.92
N GLY A 75 -7.65 -2.92 7.02
CA GLY A 75 -7.22 -4.29 6.81
C GLY A 75 -5.79 -4.38 6.32
N VAL A 76 -5.16 -5.49 6.68
CA VAL A 76 -3.79 -5.82 6.34
C VAL A 76 -3.84 -7.25 5.81
N ASN A 77 -3.78 -7.40 4.49
CA ASN A 77 -4.05 -8.66 3.81
C ASN A 77 -2.76 -9.24 3.28
N PHE A 78 -2.46 -10.48 3.68
CA PHE A 78 -1.45 -11.31 3.05
C PHE A 78 -2.11 -12.27 2.07
N SER A 79 -1.49 -12.46 0.91
CA SER A 79 -1.83 -13.55 -0.01
C SER A 79 -0.57 -14.20 -0.58
N HIS A 80 -0.68 -15.48 -0.88
CA HIS A 80 0.27 -16.22 -1.71
C HIS A 80 -0.53 -17.14 -2.62
N VAL A 81 -0.63 -16.77 -3.90
CA VAL A 81 -1.37 -17.50 -4.93
C VAL A 81 -0.40 -18.02 -5.98
N PHE A 82 -0.65 -19.22 -6.48
CA PHE A 82 0.15 -19.84 -7.52
C PHE A 82 -0.73 -20.69 -8.44
N GLY A 83 -0.20 -21.06 -9.60
CA GLY A 83 -0.87 -21.93 -10.55
C GLY A 83 -0.01 -22.23 -11.78
N ASP A 84 -0.45 -23.17 -12.60
CA ASP A 84 0.34 -23.69 -13.72
C ASP A 84 0.43 -22.74 -14.93
N SER A 85 -0.45 -21.73 -14.98
CA SER A 85 -0.46 -20.73 -16.05
C SER A 85 -1.15 -19.44 -15.61
N LEU A 86 -0.67 -18.31 -16.12
CA LEU A 86 -1.35 -17.03 -15.95
C LEU A 86 -2.64 -16.93 -16.77
N PRO A 87 -3.66 -16.19 -16.30
CA PRO A 87 -4.83 -15.87 -17.11
C PRO A 87 -4.42 -15.16 -18.42
N PRO A 88 -5.12 -15.39 -19.55
CA PRO A 88 -4.80 -14.73 -20.82
C PRO A 88 -4.74 -13.20 -20.73
N SER A 89 -5.54 -12.58 -19.85
CA SER A 89 -5.52 -11.14 -19.60
C SER A 89 -4.21 -10.64 -18.98
N ALA A 90 -3.52 -11.47 -18.19
CA ALA A 90 -2.24 -11.14 -17.57
C ALA A 90 -1.05 -11.37 -18.51
N SER A 91 -1.14 -12.35 -19.42
CA SER A 91 -0.07 -12.67 -20.38
C SER A 91 -0.16 -11.89 -21.70
N ALA A 92 -1.29 -11.27 -22.02
CA ALA A 92 -1.51 -10.56 -23.29
C ALA A 92 -0.46 -9.46 -23.57
N HIS A 93 0.11 -8.87 -22.52
CA HIS A 93 1.13 -7.83 -22.61
C HIS A 93 2.54 -8.31 -22.23
N ARG A 94 2.71 -9.61 -21.93
CA ARG A 94 3.98 -10.23 -21.50
C ARG A 94 4.14 -11.64 -22.12
N PRO A 95 4.47 -11.74 -23.41
CA PRO A 95 4.59 -13.01 -24.13
C PRO A 95 5.55 -14.00 -23.47
N GLU A 96 6.60 -13.50 -22.80
CA GLU A 96 7.58 -14.26 -22.05
C GLU A 96 6.98 -15.06 -20.88
N LEU A 97 5.77 -14.71 -20.43
CA LEU A 97 5.05 -15.42 -19.37
C LEU A 97 4.16 -16.57 -19.89
N ALA A 98 4.02 -16.72 -21.21
CA ALA A 98 3.16 -17.73 -21.79
C ALA A 98 3.66 -19.16 -21.48
N GLY A 99 2.78 -19.99 -20.94
CA GLY A 99 3.09 -21.39 -20.61
C GLY A 99 4.01 -21.57 -19.40
N ARG A 100 4.21 -20.53 -18.59
CA ARG A 100 4.95 -20.60 -17.33
C ARG A 100 4.01 -20.80 -16.15
N GLY A 101 4.41 -21.64 -15.19
CA GLY A 101 3.81 -21.65 -13.86
C GLY A 101 4.14 -20.35 -13.15
N PHE A 102 3.24 -19.84 -12.31
CA PHE A 102 3.42 -18.56 -11.63
C PHE A 102 3.16 -18.65 -10.13
N GLN A 103 3.78 -17.73 -9.40
CA GLN A 103 3.58 -17.49 -7.98
C GLN A 103 3.54 -15.98 -7.74
N ALA A 104 2.60 -15.52 -6.94
CA ALA A 104 2.47 -14.14 -6.53
C ALA A 104 2.11 -14.07 -5.05
N LEU A 105 2.89 -13.31 -4.29
CA LEU A 105 2.67 -13.10 -2.87
C LEU A 105 2.91 -11.66 -2.48
N GLY A 106 2.17 -11.19 -1.49
CA GLY A 106 2.30 -9.81 -1.03
C GLY A 106 1.50 -9.51 0.22
N VAL A 107 1.82 -8.37 0.82
CA VAL A 107 1.01 -7.70 1.82
C VAL A 107 0.41 -6.44 1.19
N SER A 108 -0.88 -6.26 1.34
CA SER A 108 -1.61 -5.05 0.92
C SER A 108 -2.48 -4.57 2.05
N LEU A 109 -2.49 -3.26 2.32
CA LEU A 109 -3.23 -2.70 3.44
C LEU A 109 -3.82 -1.34 3.10
N VAL A 110 -4.95 -1.05 3.75
CA VAL A 110 -5.58 0.27 3.79
C VAL A 110 -6.11 0.51 5.19
N ILE A 111 -5.82 1.67 5.77
CA ILE A 111 -6.29 2.08 7.09
C ILE A 111 -7.11 3.35 6.94
N HIS A 112 -8.35 3.32 7.41
CA HIS A 112 -9.27 4.46 7.48
C HIS A 112 -9.53 4.82 8.95
N PRO A 113 -8.83 5.84 9.47
CA PRO A 113 -9.07 6.34 10.82
C PRO A 113 -10.43 7.02 10.96
N GLU A 114 -11.00 6.97 12.15
CA GLU A 114 -12.21 7.73 12.49
C GLU A 114 -11.91 9.24 12.51
N ASN A 115 -10.84 9.64 13.20
CA ASN A 115 -10.50 11.06 13.34
C ASN A 115 -10.05 11.67 11.98
N PRO A 116 -10.72 12.71 11.43
CA PRO A 116 -10.37 13.35 10.16
C PRO A 116 -8.97 13.98 10.10
N TYR A 117 -8.35 14.23 11.26
CA TYR A 117 -6.98 14.73 11.33
C TYR A 117 -5.93 13.63 11.19
N VAL A 118 -6.33 12.35 11.25
CA VAL A 118 -5.46 11.22 10.93
C VAL A 118 -5.71 10.81 9.47
N PRO A 119 -4.70 10.85 8.60
CA PRO A 119 -4.88 10.50 7.19
C PRO A 119 -5.27 9.04 6.98
N THR A 120 -6.02 8.75 5.93
CA THR A 120 -6.04 7.40 5.36
C THR A 120 -4.65 7.07 4.84
N SER A 121 -4.19 5.84 5.02
CA SER A 121 -2.94 5.36 4.43
C SER A 121 -3.12 4.05 3.71
N HIS A 122 -2.28 3.82 2.71
CA HIS A 122 -2.19 2.58 1.96
C HIS A 122 -0.73 2.15 1.85
N ALA A 123 -0.50 0.84 1.88
CA ALA A 123 0.79 0.26 1.53
C ALA A 123 0.62 -1.08 0.83
N ASN A 124 1.55 -1.38 -0.05
CA ASN A 124 1.65 -2.66 -0.73
C ASN A 124 3.11 -3.06 -0.87
N VAL A 125 3.44 -4.31 -0.64
CA VAL A 125 4.71 -4.92 -1.06
C VAL A 125 4.43 -6.33 -1.58
N ARG A 126 4.97 -6.65 -2.76
CA ARG A 126 4.68 -7.91 -3.45
C ARG A 126 5.87 -8.42 -4.24
N PHE A 127 5.86 -9.73 -4.45
CA PHE A 127 6.79 -10.46 -5.28
C PHE A 127 6.02 -11.32 -6.27
N PHE A 128 6.48 -11.32 -7.52
CA PHE A 128 5.99 -12.18 -8.58
C PHE A 128 7.14 -13.01 -9.14
N SER A 129 6.87 -14.29 -9.42
CA SER A 129 7.77 -15.16 -10.16
C SER A 129 7.00 -16.05 -11.13
N ALA A 130 7.58 -16.29 -12.31
CA ALA A 130 7.10 -17.23 -13.29
C ALA A 130 8.22 -18.12 -13.82
N GLU A 131 7.98 -19.43 -13.80
CA GLU A 131 8.97 -20.46 -14.07
C GLU A 131 8.51 -21.43 -15.16
N LYS A 132 9.49 -21.94 -15.91
CA LYS A 132 9.30 -23.02 -16.86
C LYS A 132 10.59 -23.82 -16.94
N GLU A 133 10.48 -25.14 -16.94
CA GLU A 133 11.63 -26.02 -16.98
C GLU A 133 12.53 -25.71 -18.19
N GLY A 134 13.83 -25.56 -17.94
CA GLY A 134 14.81 -25.24 -18.98
C GLY A 134 14.85 -23.76 -19.42
N GLU A 135 14.05 -22.88 -18.81
CA GLU A 135 14.09 -21.44 -19.08
C GLU A 135 14.41 -20.63 -17.82
N GLU A 136 15.13 -19.52 -17.98
CA GLU A 136 15.40 -18.59 -16.87
C GLU A 136 14.08 -18.06 -16.27
N PRO A 137 13.96 -17.97 -14.92
CA PRO A 137 12.75 -17.49 -14.28
C PRO A 137 12.54 -15.99 -14.52
N VAL A 138 11.30 -15.59 -14.79
CA VAL A 138 10.92 -14.17 -14.85
C VAL A 138 10.40 -13.78 -13.49
N TRP A 139 10.89 -12.68 -12.93
CA TRP A 139 10.47 -12.22 -11.61
C TRP A 139 10.58 -10.71 -11.50
N TRP A 140 9.82 -10.14 -10.56
CA TRP A 140 9.93 -8.75 -10.16
C TRP A 140 9.30 -8.51 -8.78
N PHE A 141 9.75 -7.44 -8.13
CA PHE A 141 9.07 -6.87 -6.98
C PHE A 141 8.20 -5.68 -7.40
N GLY A 142 7.21 -5.37 -6.57
CA GLY A 142 6.42 -4.16 -6.67
C GLY A 142 5.92 -3.73 -5.30
N GLY A 143 5.51 -2.47 -5.19
CA GLY A 143 5.00 -1.97 -3.92
C GLY A 143 5.04 -0.46 -3.80
N GLY A 144 5.03 -0.01 -2.56
CA GLY A 144 4.99 1.40 -2.21
C GLY A 144 4.05 1.65 -1.03
N PHE A 145 4.01 2.91 -0.61
CA PHE A 145 3.05 3.40 0.37
C PHE A 145 2.68 4.83 0.02
N ASP A 146 1.46 5.24 0.36
CA ASP A 146 0.96 6.58 0.10
C ASP A 146 -0.01 7.06 1.20
N LEU A 147 -0.08 8.39 1.36
CA LEU A 147 -0.85 9.04 2.40
C LEU A 147 -1.96 9.92 1.81
N THR A 148 -3.18 9.73 2.30
CA THR A 148 -4.39 10.43 1.87
C THR A 148 -4.99 11.24 3.03
N PRO A 149 -4.52 12.48 3.25
CA PRO A 149 -5.04 13.32 4.31
C PRO A 149 -6.41 13.93 3.98
N TYR A 150 -7.11 14.36 5.03
CA TYR A 150 -8.34 15.16 4.93
C TYR A 150 -8.05 16.59 5.39
N TYR A 151 -7.66 16.74 6.65
CA TYR A 151 -7.05 17.97 7.17
C TYR A 151 -5.54 17.75 7.24
N ALA A 152 -4.85 18.09 6.17
CA ALA A 152 -3.43 17.82 6.02
C ALA A 152 -2.57 18.77 6.88
N ASN A 153 -1.38 18.30 7.25
CA ASN A 153 -0.42 19.09 7.99
C ASN A 153 0.95 19.01 7.31
N GLU A 154 1.60 20.16 7.10
CA GLU A 154 2.89 20.24 6.39
C GLU A 154 3.98 19.42 7.09
N GLU A 155 4.05 19.44 8.42
CA GLU A 155 5.04 18.67 9.19
C GLU A 155 4.86 17.16 9.01
N ASP A 156 3.61 16.70 8.87
CA ASP A 156 3.32 15.29 8.62
C ASP A 156 3.68 14.89 7.18
N CYS A 157 3.43 15.77 6.21
CA CYS A 157 3.82 15.56 4.82
C CYS A 157 5.34 15.47 4.69
N VAL A 158 6.07 16.40 5.30
CA VAL A 158 7.55 16.38 5.33
C VAL A 158 8.05 15.12 6.03
N HIS A 159 7.51 14.77 7.19
CA HIS A 159 7.90 13.55 7.92
C HIS A 159 7.69 12.28 7.08
N TRP A 160 6.51 12.14 6.47
CA TRP A 160 6.17 11.00 5.61
C TRP A 160 7.17 10.82 4.47
N HIS A 161 7.47 11.92 3.76
CA HIS A 161 8.39 11.90 2.64
C HIS A 161 9.85 11.77 3.07
N GLN A 162 10.24 12.28 4.24
CA GLN A 162 11.59 12.10 4.78
C GLN A 162 11.85 10.63 5.12
N VAL A 163 10.91 9.94 5.76
CA VAL A 163 11.05 8.49 6.04
C VAL A 163 11.12 7.69 4.73
N ALA A 164 10.34 8.05 3.72
CA ALA A 164 10.41 7.44 2.40
C ALA A 164 11.79 7.66 1.75
N HIS A 165 12.31 8.89 1.78
CA HIS A 165 13.62 9.24 1.26
C HIS A 165 14.72 8.42 1.95
N ASP A 166 14.71 8.37 3.28
CA ASP A 166 15.74 7.69 4.06
C ASP A 166 15.73 6.17 3.85
N ALA A 167 14.55 5.58 3.64
CA ALA A 167 14.41 4.17 3.27
C ALA A 167 14.98 3.86 1.87
N CYS A 168 14.90 4.82 0.94
CA CYS A 168 15.46 4.69 -0.40
C CYS A 168 16.96 4.99 -0.47
N ALA A 169 17.50 5.83 0.42
CA ALA A 169 18.87 6.34 0.34
C ALA A 169 19.97 5.26 0.20
N PRO A 170 19.90 4.09 0.87
CA PRO A 170 20.89 3.02 0.69
C PRO A 170 20.94 2.40 -0.71
N PHE A 171 19.91 2.63 -1.54
CA PHE A 171 19.74 1.98 -2.84
C PHE A 171 20.07 2.90 -4.03
N GLY A 172 20.38 4.18 -3.77
CA GLY A 172 20.71 5.17 -4.79
C GLY A 172 19.99 6.50 -4.58
N ALA A 173 20.67 7.60 -4.90
CA ALA A 173 20.14 8.95 -4.73
C ALA A 173 18.93 9.24 -5.66
N GLU A 174 18.82 8.51 -6.76
CA GLU A 174 17.76 8.60 -7.75
C GLU A 174 16.50 7.81 -7.39
N VAL A 175 16.58 6.91 -6.41
CA VAL A 175 15.51 5.94 -6.09
C VAL A 175 14.28 6.65 -5.54
N TYR A 176 14.44 7.53 -4.55
CA TYR A 176 13.31 8.30 -4.00
C TYR A 176 12.68 9.22 -5.07
N PRO A 177 13.42 10.07 -5.79
CA PRO A 177 12.84 10.91 -6.83
C PRO A 177 12.08 10.10 -7.91
N LYS A 178 12.63 8.96 -8.35
CA LYS A 178 12.00 8.06 -9.34
C LYS A 178 10.65 7.54 -8.85
N PHE A 179 10.62 6.95 -7.65
CA PHE A 179 9.42 6.28 -7.13
C PHE A 179 8.40 7.23 -6.51
N LYS A 180 8.83 8.40 -6.01
CA LYS A 180 7.92 9.49 -5.63
C LYS A 180 7.19 10.04 -6.85
N ALA A 181 7.92 10.37 -7.92
CA ALA A 181 7.29 10.87 -9.14
C ALA A 181 6.37 9.82 -9.79
N TRP A 182 6.67 8.53 -9.64
CA TRP A 182 5.76 7.46 -10.08
C TRP A 182 4.50 7.40 -9.21
N CYS A 183 4.62 7.57 -7.89
CA CYS A 183 3.49 7.64 -6.98
C CYS A 183 2.50 8.75 -7.38
N ASP A 184 3.02 9.95 -7.66
CA ASP A 184 2.21 11.11 -8.09
C ASP A 184 1.43 10.81 -9.38
N ARG A 185 2.09 10.19 -10.37
CA ARG A 185 1.44 9.83 -11.64
C ARG A 185 0.43 8.69 -11.50
N TYR A 186 0.71 7.71 -10.64
CA TYR A 186 -0.14 6.52 -10.48
C TYR A 186 -1.43 6.87 -9.75
N PHE A 187 -1.32 7.57 -8.62
CA PHE A 187 -2.45 7.91 -7.75
C PHE A 187 -3.11 9.24 -8.14
N HIS A 188 -3.49 9.37 -9.40
CA HIS A 188 -4.12 10.58 -9.95
C HIS A 188 -5.52 10.31 -10.50
N LEU A 189 -6.53 11.04 -10.01
CA LEU A 189 -7.90 10.96 -10.48
C LEU A 189 -8.06 11.82 -11.75
N LYS A 190 -7.85 11.21 -12.92
CA LYS A 190 -7.82 11.92 -14.21
C LYS A 190 -9.08 12.75 -14.49
N HIS A 191 -10.26 12.28 -14.09
CA HIS A 191 -11.52 13.02 -14.30
C HIS A 191 -11.74 14.16 -13.31
N ARG A 192 -10.96 14.22 -12.22
CA ARG A 192 -10.94 15.33 -11.24
C ARG A 192 -9.77 16.28 -11.48
N GLY A 193 -8.72 15.84 -12.17
CA GLY A 193 -7.45 16.56 -12.28
C GLY A 193 -6.76 16.71 -10.92
N GLU A 194 -6.89 15.70 -10.06
CA GLU A 194 -6.52 15.78 -8.65
C GLU A 194 -5.77 14.51 -8.19
N PRO A 195 -4.65 14.64 -7.46
CA PRO A 195 -4.02 13.52 -6.76
C PRO A 195 -4.97 12.89 -5.73
N ARG A 196 -4.86 11.58 -5.50
CA ARG A 196 -5.61 10.88 -4.44
C ARG A 196 -5.20 11.39 -3.05
N GLY A 197 -3.92 11.72 -2.89
CA GLY A 197 -3.30 12.11 -1.63
C GLY A 197 -1.98 12.86 -1.87
N ILE A 198 -1.16 12.99 -0.84
CA ILE A 198 0.13 13.72 -0.90
C ILE A 198 1.29 12.85 -1.43
N GLY A 199 0.97 11.65 -1.91
CA GLY A 199 1.93 10.71 -2.49
C GLY A 199 2.70 9.91 -1.44
N GLY A 200 3.91 9.53 -1.81
CA GLY A 200 4.78 8.61 -1.09
C GLY A 200 5.66 7.89 -2.12
N LEU A 201 5.66 6.56 -2.12
CA LEU A 201 6.42 5.75 -3.07
C LEU A 201 5.50 4.84 -3.85
N PHE A 202 5.79 4.66 -5.15
CA PHE A 202 5.21 3.60 -5.97
C PHE A 202 6.28 3.01 -6.88
N PHE A 203 6.36 1.69 -6.89
CA PHE A 203 7.23 0.94 -7.80
C PHE A 203 6.55 -0.34 -8.28
N ASP A 204 6.88 -0.74 -9.49
CA ASP A 204 6.39 -1.95 -10.15
C ASP A 204 7.50 -2.44 -11.08
N ASP A 205 7.46 -3.71 -11.46
CA ASP A 205 8.46 -4.30 -12.36
C ASP A 205 9.92 -4.11 -11.90
N LEU A 206 10.16 -4.10 -10.57
CA LEU A 206 11.50 -3.96 -10.02
C LEU A 206 12.27 -5.29 -10.11
N ASN A 207 13.14 -5.36 -11.11
CA ASN A 207 14.11 -6.44 -11.31
C ASN A 207 15.42 -5.93 -11.97
N GLU A 208 15.67 -4.62 -11.89
CA GLU A 208 16.88 -3.99 -12.46
C GLU A 208 18.13 -4.26 -11.62
N TRP A 209 17.97 -4.58 -10.34
CA TRP A 209 19.03 -5.06 -9.45
C TRP A 209 18.99 -6.59 -9.33
N ASP A 210 20.02 -7.17 -8.70
CA ASP A 210 19.95 -8.56 -8.30
C ASP A 210 18.81 -8.81 -7.28
N PHE A 211 18.44 -10.08 -7.13
CA PHE A 211 17.32 -10.46 -6.28
C PHE A 211 17.50 -10.03 -4.82
N ASP A 212 18.69 -10.20 -4.26
CA ASP A 212 18.95 -9.92 -2.84
C ASP A 212 18.83 -8.42 -2.56
N THR A 213 19.35 -7.58 -3.46
CA THR A 213 19.21 -6.12 -3.40
C THR A 213 17.75 -5.69 -3.57
N SER A 214 17.03 -6.26 -4.55
CA SER A 214 15.61 -5.94 -4.79
C SER A 214 14.73 -6.37 -3.62
N PHE A 215 15.03 -7.52 -3.00
CA PHE A 215 14.35 -8.00 -1.81
C PHE A 215 14.66 -7.11 -0.60
N ALA A 216 15.92 -6.71 -0.41
CA ALA A 216 16.29 -5.76 0.64
C ALA A 216 15.57 -4.42 0.50
N PHE A 217 15.42 -3.91 -0.73
CA PHE A 217 14.64 -2.71 -1.01
C PHE A 217 13.16 -2.88 -0.65
N MET A 218 12.52 -3.95 -1.11
CA MET A 218 11.13 -4.23 -0.78
C MET A 218 10.90 -4.33 0.73
N ARG A 219 11.85 -4.93 1.48
CA ARG A 219 11.82 -4.96 2.95
C ARG A 219 11.91 -3.55 3.55
N ALA A 220 12.90 -2.77 3.12
CA ALA A 220 13.06 -1.39 3.60
C ALA A 220 11.79 -0.56 3.40
N ILE A 221 11.11 -0.68 2.25
CA ILE A 221 9.86 0.05 2.00
C ILE A 221 8.70 -0.49 2.85
N GLY A 222 8.58 -1.81 3.00
CA GLY A 222 7.55 -2.40 3.87
C GLY A 222 7.69 -1.98 5.34
N ASP A 223 8.92 -1.97 5.85
CA ASP A 223 9.22 -1.56 7.22
C ASP A 223 9.04 -0.05 7.43
N ALA A 224 9.41 0.77 6.43
CA ALA A 224 9.29 2.22 6.49
C ALA A 224 7.84 2.71 6.60
N TYR A 225 6.86 1.97 6.05
CA TYR A 225 5.44 2.37 6.13
C TYR A 225 4.99 2.64 7.57
N ILE A 226 5.21 1.69 8.49
CA ILE A 226 4.71 1.85 9.87
C ILE A 226 5.55 2.87 10.63
N GLN A 227 6.85 2.99 10.32
CA GLN A 227 7.74 4.02 10.87
C GLN A 227 7.30 5.44 10.46
N ALA A 228 6.75 5.60 9.25
CA ALA A 228 6.22 6.87 8.76
C ALA A 228 4.80 7.15 9.28
N TYR A 229 3.94 6.13 9.36
CA TYR A 229 2.53 6.32 9.67
C TYR A 229 2.25 6.51 11.17
N LEU A 230 2.91 5.71 12.03
CA LEU A 230 2.61 5.71 13.46
C LEU A 230 2.85 7.06 14.15
N PRO A 231 3.94 7.80 13.86
CA PRO A 231 4.15 9.12 14.45
C PRO A 231 3.08 10.13 14.04
N ILE A 232 2.55 10.04 12.82
CA ILE A 232 1.43 10.88 12.36
C ILE A 232 0.16 10.54 13.14
N VAL A 233 -0.17 9.25 13.23
CA VAL A 233 -1.31 8.76 14.02
C VAL A 233 -1.24 9.26 15.47
N GLN A 234 -0.11 9.06 16.13
CA GLN A 234 0.09 9.46 17.54
C GLN A 234 -0.07 10.96 17.75
N ARG A 235 0.43 11.78 16.81
CA ARG A 235 0.36 13.24 16.89
C ARG A 235 -1.06 13.77 16.68
N ARG A 236 -1.87 13.09 15.87
CA ARG A 236 -3.18 13.58 15.40
C ARG A 236 -4.38 12.93 16.07
N LYS A 237 -4.27 11.72 16.61
CA LYS A 237 -5.43 10.92 17.08
C LYS A 237 -6.31 11.60 18.13
N MET A 238 -5.74 12.49 18.95
CA MET A 238 -6.48 13.22 19.99
C MET A 238 -7.00 14.59 19.54
N THR A 239 -6.83 14.97 18.28
CA THR A 239 -7.27 16.28 17.77
C THR A 239 -8.81 16.33 17.78
N PRO A 240 -9.44 17.31 18.46
CA PRO A 240 -10.89 17.43 18.47
C PRO A 240 -11.45 17.65 17.06
N PHE A 241 -12.56 16.99 16.74
CA PHE A 241 -13.27 17.15 15.47
C PHE A 241 -14.78 17.15 15.72
N GLY A 242 -15.56 17.72 14.79
CA GLY A 242 -17.01 17.74 14.83
C GLY A 242 -17.64 17.14 13.57
N GLU A 243 -18.94 17.40 13.42
CA GLU A 243 -19.74 16.90 12.30
C GLU A 243 -19.25 17.47 10.95
N ARG A 244 -18.82 18.74 10.93
CA ARG A 244 -18.29 19.39 9.73
C ARG A 244 -17.07 18.66 9.18
N GLU A 245 -16.11 18.34 10.05
CA GLU A 245 -14.89 17.62 9.66
C GLU A 245 -15.18 16.19 9.22
N ARG A 246 -16.13 15.51 9.87
CA ARG A 246 -16.57 14.16 9.49
C ARG A 246 -17.33 14.13 8.17
N GLU A 247 -18.15 15.13 7.90
CA GLU A 247 -18.84 15.26 6.61
C GLU A 247 -17.82 15.47 5.48
N PHE A 248 -16.86 16.37 5.65
CA PHE A 248 -15.79 16.56 4.67
C PHE A 248 -14.96 15.28 4.47
N GLN A 249 -14.60 14.59 5.55
CA GLN A 249 -13.91 13.30 5.47
C GLN A 249 -14.69 12.28 4.62
N ALA A 250 -16.01 12.17 4.80
CA ALA A 250 -16.86 11.28 4.00
C ALA A 250 -16.89 11.67 2.51
N PHE A 251 -16.92 12.96 2.18
CA PHE A 251 -16.79 13.45 0.80
C PHE A 251 -15.44 13.08 0.18
N ARG A 252 -14.35 13.27 0.94
CA ARG A 252 -12.99 12.92 0.49
C ARG A 252 -12.80 11.41 0.35
N ARG A 253 -13.38 10.61 1.24
CA ARG A 253 -13.46 9.14 1.10
C ARG A 253 -14.20 8.72 -0.18
N GLY A 254 -15.17 9.52 -0.64
CA GLY A 254 -15.78 9.35 -1.96
C GLY A 254 -14.77 9.39 -3.12
N ARG A 255 -13.74 10.26 -3.04
CA ARG A 255 -12.63 10.27 -4.02
C ARG A 255 -11.77 9.02 -3.93
N TYR A 256 -11.55 8.51 -2.72
CA TYR A 256 -10.82 7.25 -2.53
C TYR A 256 -11.52 6.08 -3.23
N VAL A 257 -12.85 5.99 -3.09
CA VAL A 257 -13.68 5.01 -3.79
C VAL A 257 -13.62 5.20 -5.31
N GLU A 258 -13.75 6.45 -5.79
CA GLU A 258 -13.61 6.77 -7.23
C GLU A 258 -12.29 6.24 -7.79
N PHE A 259 -11.17 6.44 -7.09
CA PHE A 259 -9.88 5.94 -7.55
C PHE A 259 -9.83 4.41 -7.60
N ASN A 260 -10.19 3.74 -6.50
CA ASN A 260 -10.07 2.28 -6.40
C ASN A 260 -10.95 1.55 -7.42
N LEU A 261 -12.16 2.06 -7.69
CA LEU A 261 -13.10 1.40 -8.59
C LEU A 261 -12.92 1.77 -10.07
N VAL A 262 -12.25 2.89 -10.39
CA VAL A 262 -12.12 3.38 -11.78
C VAL A 262 -10.71 3.24 -12.33
N PHE A 263 -9.67 3.39 -11.50
CA PHE A 263 -8.28 3.50 -11.96
C PHE A 263 -7.34 2.46 -11.38
N ASP A 264 -7.59 1.97 -10.16
CA ASP A 264 -6.64 1.05 -9.53
C ASP A 264 -6.57 -0.29 -10.28
N ARG A 265 -5.41 -0.53 -10.89
CA ARG A 265 -5.17 -1.73 -11.72
C ARG A 265 -5.32 -3.00 -10.90
N GLY A 266 -4.87 -2.99 -9.64
CA GLY A 266 -4.95 -4.15 -8.74
C GLY A 266 -6.38 -4.54 -8.44
N THR A 267 -7.22 -3.57 -8.06
CA THR A 267 -8.64 -3.77 -7.79
C THR A 267 -9.40 -4.26 -9.02
N LEU A 268 -9.23 -3.58 -10.17
CA LEU A 268 -9.90 -3.96 -11.42
C LEU A 268 -9.52 -5.38 -11.86
N PHE A 269 -8.22 -5.69 -11.87
CA PHE A 269 -7.73 -7.03 -12.24
C PHE A 269 -8.25 -8.10 -11.27
N GLY A 270 -8.20 -7.84 -9.96
CA GLY A 270 -8.66 -8.78 -8.94
C GLY A 270 -10.14 -9.14 -9.11
N LEU A 271 -10.99 -8.14 -9.34
CA LEU A 271 -12.43 -8.36 -9.53
C LEU A 271 -12.73 -9.08 -10.85
N GLN A 272 -12.04 -8.71 -11.93
CA GLN A 272 -12.26 -9.32 -13.25
C GLN A 272 -11.70 -10.76 -13.37
N SER A 273 -10.69 -11.11 -12.58
CA SER A 273 -10.04 -12.42 -12.59
C SER A 273 -10.61 -13.41 -11.58
N GLY A 274 -11.69 -13.06 -10.87
CA GLY A 274 -12.32 -13.91 -9.86
C GLY A 274 -11.49 -14.03 -8.57
N GLY A 275 -10.73 -12.99 -8.23
CA GLY A 275 -10.08 -12.87 -6.93
C GLY A 275 -11.10 -12.79 -5.78
N ARG A 276 -10.62 -12.93 -4.53
CA ARG A 276 -11.49 -12.91 -3.35
C ARG A 276 -12.05 -11.50 -3.13
N THR A 277 -13.29 -11.25 -3.56
CA THR A 277 -13.95 -9.93 -3.55
C THR A 277 -13.84 -9.21 -2.21
N GLU A 278 -14.16 -9.87 -1.09
CA GLU A 278 -14.12 -9.26 0.23
C GLU A 278 -12.71 -8.84 0.67
N SER A 279 -11.66 -9.52 0.19
CA SER A 279 -10.27 -9.11 0.45
C SER A 279 -9.84 -7.92 -0.42
N ILE A 280 -10.40 -7.81 -1.63
CA ILE A 280 -10.11 -6.71 -2.57
C ILE A 280 -10.82 -5.43 -2.13
N LEU A 281 -12.12 -5.55 -1.84
CA LEU A 281 -12.98 -4.42 -1.45
C LEU A 281 -12.82 -4.00 0.02
N MET A 282 -11.99 -4.69 0.80
CA MET A 282 -11.55 -4.25 2.12
C MET A 282 -11.01 -2.81 2.08
N SER A 283 -10.36 -2.43 0.97
CA SER A 283 -9.84 -1.09 0.71
C SER A 283 -10.89 0.03 0.67
N LEU A 284 -12.18 -0.31 0.60
CA LEU A 284 -13.24 0.70 0.56
C LEU A 284 -13.58 1.20 1.97
N PRO A 285 -13.71 2.52 2.17
CA PRO A 285 -14.04 3.12 3.47
C PRO A 285 -15.45 2.74 3.97
N PRO A 286 -15.70 2.85 5.29
CA PRO A 286 -16.96 2.42 5.91
C PRO A 286 -18.12 3.37 5.55
N HIS A 287 -17.82 4.67 5.45
CA HIS A 287 -18.79 5.71 5.10
C HIS A 287 -18.21 6.66 4.05
N VAL A 288 -19.03 6.98 3.06
CA VAL A 288 -18.72 7.86 1.94
C VAL A 288 -19.90 8.76 1.62
N ARG A 289 -19.62 9.93 1.07
CA ARG A 289 -20.64 10.86 0.60
C ARG A 289 -20.31 11.37 -0.79
N TRP A 290 -21.34 11.48 -1.62
CA TRP A 290 -21.30 12.25 -2.85
C TRP A 290 -22.41 13.29 -2.83
N GLY A 291 -22.13 14.44 -3.42
CA GLY A 291 -23.03 15.58 -3.52
C GLY A 291 -22.77 16.27 -4.84
N TYR A 292 -23.84 16.67 -5.51
CA TYR A 292 -23.76 17.33 -6.80
C TYR A 292 -23.04 18.67 -6.67
N ASP A 293 -22.00 18.88 -7.48
CA ASP A 293 -21.14 20.08 -7.50
C ASP A 293 -20.67 20.56 -6.12
N TRP A 294 -20.47 19.62 -5.18
CA TRP A 294 -19.96 19.96 -3.85
C TRP A 294 -18.54 20.56 -3.96
N LYS A 295 -18.34 21.71 -3.31
CA LYS A 295 -17.08 22.43 -3.23
C LYS A 295 -16.88 22.93 -1.78
N PRO A 296 -15.65 22.91 -1.25
CA PRO A 296 -15.37 23.52 0.03
C PRO A 296 -15.52 25.05 -0.05
N GLU A 297 -15.76 25.69 1.09
CA GLU A 297 -15.80 27.15 1.16
C GLU A 297 -14.41 27.74 0.84
N PRO A 298 -14.29 28.74 -0.05
CA PRO A 298 -13.00 29.34 -0.37
C PRO A 298 -12.28 29.88 0.88
N GLY A 299 -10.98 29.63 0.98
CA GLY A 299 -10.15 30.03 2.14
C GLY A 299 -10.32 29.18 3.39
N SER A 300 -11.14 28.11 3.33
CA SER A 300 -11.24 27.12 4.40
C SER A 300 -10.07 26.11 4.39
N GLU A 301 -9.90 25.37 5.48
CA GLU A 301 -8.93 24.27 5.54
C GLU A 301 -9.29 23.14 4.56
N GLU A 302 -10.59 22.95 4.30
CA GLU A 302 -11.09 21.98 3.31
C GLU A 302 -10.68 22.37 1.88
N ALA A 303 -10.71 23.66 1.54
CA ALA A 303 -10.23 24.17 0.25
C ALA A 303 -8.71 24.07 0.15
N ARG A 304 -8.00 24.36 1.24
CA ARG A 304 -6.53 24.27 1.33
C ARG A 304 -6.02 22.87 0.98
N LEU A 305 -6.75 21.81 1.31
CA LEU A 305 -6.39 20.43 0.91
C LEU A 305 -6.12 20.36 -0.60
N THR A 306 -7.07 20.77 -1.43
CA THR A 306 -6.95 20.66 -2.89
C THR A 306 -6.10 21.77 -3.52
N GLU A 307 -6.10 22.96 -2.93
CA GLU A 307 -5.38 24.12 -3.48
C GLU A 307 -3.87 24.10 -3.17
N TYR A 308 -3.49 23.46 -2.06
CA TYR A 308 -2.11 23.44 -1.58
C TYR A 308 -1.55 22.01 -1.49
N PHE A 309 -2.20 21.10 -0.77
CA PHE A 309 -1.59 19.80 -0.47
C PHE A 309 -1.64 18.83 -1.65
N LEU A 310 -2.74 18.80 -2.41
CA LEU A 310 -2.95 17.87 -3.51
C LEU A 310 -2.53 18.46 -4.86
N THR A 311 -1.27 18.91 -4.95
CA THR A 311 -0.72 19.56 -6.15
C THR A 311 0.66 19.03 -6.57
N ASP A 312 0.93 17.73 -6.33
CA ASP A 312 2.20 17.05 -6.67
C ASP A 312 3.47 17.76 -6.16
N ARG A 313 3.37 18.38 -4.98
CA ARG A 313 4.44 19.18 -4.36
C ARG A 313 5.71 18.35 -4.09
N ASP A 314 6.85 19.04 -4.13
CA ASP A 314 8.08 18.54 -3.54
C ASP A 314 8.10 18.88 -2.04
N TRP A 315 7.95 17.87 -1.20
CA TRP A 315 7.86 18.03 0.25
C TRP A 315 9.24 18.15 0.93
N LEU A 316 10.34 17.86 0.21
CA LEU A 316 11.71 17.90 0.76
C LEU A 316 12.58 19.00 0.12
N ALA A 317 11.95 19.94 -0.60
CA ALA A 317 12.62 21.05 -1.26
C ALA A 317 13.18 22.10 -0.28
#